data_AF-A0A534ZJ90-F1
#
_entry.id   AF-A0A534ZJ90-F1
#
_cell.length_a   1.000
_cell.length_b   1.000
_cell.length_c   1.000
_cell.angle_alpha   90.00
_cell.angle_beta   90.00
_cell.angle_gamma   90.00
#
_symmetry.space_group_name_H-M   'P 1'
#
loop_
_entity.id
_entity.type
_entity.pdbx_description
1 polymer ?
#
loop_
_entity_poly.entity_id
_entity_poly.type
_entity_poly.pdbx_seq_one_letter_code
_entity_poly.pdbx_strand_id
1 'polypeptide(L)'
;MGRDTQAQHRHGSCAGGRGHPGPRRRARRARYAPDGGAAADGAAGSPGTVPGPRRPPDPRAAASASRTGRPRRDRDRAQAPGAARRLGAPPPEKSRHITSTPGGTGCYSERRMAPSLSRRAVLRGLGASVASLAFPLRLDAVTASDPPAVCAGYRPHVAAGWVPAGEPGAFERALRSVVDAATDFAWLAPGDRVLVKVASNSGSRFPATSSPAALFALARLLYARGAGTVWVGDQAGVHLVHHTRNERKGSTRALMRQNGLWQAATAAGAVPLAFEEAGYDAYLAERVPGGGHWRDEVWIARAAAEADHIVYLPRVSHHTLAFATLGLKLGVGWLREDSRLELHRDADSFAEKFAQVNRLPAIADRLRLVVTDATAVQTTFGPDFGYVARPAAGLVLASTDLVAHEFVAHRWLAWTRAEATHGASAHWLLDGVYRQASLANRCLVQMVWGPREAACIRALAAPHVRGPLDDPALAHACRVRGGAPEALALEWVDRTPGPVGAGEFLAGYASAVRPVFMG
;
A
#
# COMPACT_ATOMS: atom_id res chain seq x y z
N MET A 1 72.83 -8.03 -24.60
CA MET A 1 72.92 -9.08 -23.57
C MET A 1 71.49 -9.62 -23.43
N GLY A 2 71.11 -10.83 -23.81
CA GLY A 2 71.84 -12.11 -23.86
C GLY A 2 71.40 -12.96 -22.65
N ARG A 3 70.94 -14.22 -22.78
CA ARG A 3 70.90 -15.15 -23.91
C ARG A 3 69.68 -16.11 -23.82
N ASP A 4 69.32 -16.73 -24.96
CA ASP A 4 69.19 -18.18 -25.22
C ASP A 4 69.04 -19.13 -24.00
N THR A 5 68.26 -20.21 -23.99
CA THR A 5 67.44 -20.94 -25.01
C THR A 5 66.38 -21.81 -24.26
N GLN A 6 65.62 -22.81 -24.76
CA GLN A 6 65.58 -23.63 -26.00
C GLN A 6 64.15 -24.17 -26.26
N ALA A 7 63.94 -24.98 -27.30
CA ALA A 7 62.70 -25.74 -27.53
C ALA A 7 62.96 -27.09 -28.25
N GLN A 8 62.13 -28.11 -27.98
CA GLN A 8 61.86 -29.35 -28.76
C GLN A 8 60.69 -30.11 -28.04
N HIS A 9 59.65 -30.67 -28.68
CA HIS A 9 59.55 -31.77 -29.68
C HIS A 9 59.79 -33.18 -29.06
N ARG A 10 59.07 -34.28 -29.40
CA ARG A 10 58.10 -34.56 -30.50
C ARG A 10 57.24 -35.84 -30.25
N HIS A 11 56.09 -35.92 -30.94
CA HIS A 11 55.31 -37.08 -31.46
C HIS A 11 55.01 -38.39 -30.67
N GLY A 12 53.76 -38.88 -30.84
CA GLY A 12 53.40 -40.31 -30.88
C GLY A 12 52.02 -40.67 -30.29
N SER A 13 51.21 -41.61 -30.80
CA SER A 13 50.50 -41.71 -32.11
C SER A 13 49.38 -42.80 -32.01
N CYS A 14 48.40 -42.80 -32.93
CA CYS A 14 47.35 -43.83 -33.15
C CYS A 14 46.30 -44.03 -32.01
N ALA A 15 45.11 -44.65 -32.17
CA ALA A 15 44.07 -44.83 -33.22
C ALA A 15 43.10 -45.95 -32.70
N GLY A 16 41.81 -46.12 -33.02
CA GLY A 16 40.75 -45.32 -33.71
C GLY A 16 39.47 -45.28 -32.83
N GLY A 17 38.24 -44.88 -33.23
CA GLY A 17 37.45 -45.19 -34.44
C GLY A 17 36.60 -46.46 -34.22
N ARG A 18 35.29 -46.58 -34.48
CA ARG A 18 34.21 -45.77 -35.14
C ARG A 18 32.83 -46.20 -34.51
N GLY A 19 31.63 -45.63 -34.77
CA GLY A 19 31.18 -44.56 -35.66
C GLY A 19 29.64 -44.30 -35.61
N HIS A 20 29.18 -43.35 -36.43
CA HIS A 20 27.80 -42.83 -36.65
C HIS A 20 26.81 -43.82 -37.34
N PRO A 21 25.51 -43.51 -37.62
CA PRO A 21 24.76 -42.22 -37.71
C PRO A 21 23.53 -42.11 -36.75
N GLY A 22 22.65 -41.10 -36.73
CA GLY A 22 22.23 -40.05 -37.69
C GLY A 22 20.88 -40.41 -38.35
N PRO A 23 19.96 -39.44 -38.66
CA PRO A 23 20.25 -38.31 -39.55
C PRO A 23 19.66 -36.93 -39.12
N ARG A 24 19.81 -35.92 -39.98
CA ARG A 24 19.31 -34.52 -39.84
C ARG A 24 18.34 -34.16 -40.97
N ARG A 25 17.44 -33.18 -40.74
CA ARG A 25 16.97 -32.06 -41.63
C ARG A 25 15.65 -31.47 -41.08
N ARG A 26 15.21 -30.24 -41.37
CA ARG A 26 15.74 -29.13 -42.21
C ARG A 26 15.28 -27.78 -41.62
N ALA A 27 15.98 -26.68 -41.91
CA ALA A 27 15.56 -25.33 -41.52
C ALA A 27 14.72 -24.63 -42.60
N ARG A 28 13.83 -23.71 -42.20
CA ARG A 28 13.33 -22.59 -43.01
C ARG A 28 13.20 -21.35 -42.13
N ARG A 29 13.75 -20.22 -42.60
CA ARG A 29 13.34 -18.88 -42.13
C ARG A 29 12.14 -18.43 -42.96
N ALA A 30 11.20 -17.73 -42.35
CA ALA A 30 10.25 -16.87 -43.06
C ALA A 30 10.65 -15.41 -42.83
N ARG A 31 10.53 -14.58 -43.88
CA ARG A 31 10.39 -13.12 -43.75
C ARG A 31 8.94 -12.80 -44.07
N TYR A 32 8.42 -11.72 -43.50
CA TYR A 32 7.19 -11.10 -43.98
C TYR A 32 7.42 -9.60 -44.12
N ALA A 33 6.83 -9.00 -45.16
CA ALA A 33 6.75 -7.57 -45.41
C ALA A 33 5.31 -7.27 -45.85
N PRO A 34 4.79 -6.05 -45.63
CA PRO A 34 3.37 -5.74 -45.83
C PRO A 34 3.01 -5.44 -47.30
N ASP A 35 1.70 -5.25 -47.52
CA ASP A 35 0.94 -4.76 -48.69
C ASP A 35 -0.17 -5.76 -49.07
N GLY A 36 -1.34 -5.36 -49.61
CA GLY A 36 -1.86 -4.00 -49.82
C GLY A 36 -3.13 -4.01 -50.73
N GLY A 37 -4.27 -3.53 -50.22
CA GLY A 37 -5.56 -3.39 -50.93
C GLY A 37 -6.28 -4.69 -51.34
N ALA A 38 -7.44 -4.69 -52.02
CA ALA A 38 -8.67 -3.85 -51.99
C ALA A 38 -9.58 -4.21 -53.20
N ALA A 39 -10.92 -4.16 -53.06
CA ALA A 39 -11.97 -4.38 -54.10
C ALA A 39 -12.02 -5.81 -54.74
N ALA A 40 -13.12 -6.59 -54.68
CA ALA A 40 -14.47 -6.43 -55.29
C ALA A 40 -14.47 -6.71 -56.82
N ASP A 41 -15.40 -7.46 -57.44
CA ASP A 41 -16.69 -8.09 -57.03
C ASP A 41 -16.92 -9.39 -57.87
N GLY A 42 -18.02 -10.18 -57.85
CA GLY A 42 -19.31 -10.06 -57.17
C GLY A 42 -20.38 -11.09 -57.63
N ALA A 43 -21.63 -10.89 -57.21
CA ALA A 43 -22.92 -11.48 -57.65
C ALA A 43 -23.07 -13.00 -57.94
N ALA A 44 -23.84 -13.71 -57.09
CA ALA A 44 -25.13 -14.36 -57.44
C ALA A 44 -25.68 -15.29 -56.32
N GLY A 45 -27.01 -15.42 -56.19
CA GLY A 45 -27.67 -16.54 -55.51
C GLY A 45 -28.20 -16.33 -54.08
N SER A 46 -29.52 -16.16 -53.96
CA SER A 46 -30.34 -16.25 -52.73
C SER A 46 -31.57 -17.14 -53.04
N PRO A 47 -32.40 -17.63 -52.09
CA PRO A 47 -32.60 -17.15 -50.70
C PRO A 47 -32.61 -18.24 -49.60
N GLY A 48 -32.74 -17.85 -48.32
CA GLY A 48 -32.78 -18.83 -47.19
C GLY A 48 -33.07 -18.36 -45.76
N THR A 49 -33.73 -17.20 -45.53
CA THR A 49 -34.31 -16.72 -44.23
C THR A 49 -33.47 -16.77 -42.93
N VAL A 50 -33.28 -15.60 -42.29
CA VAL A 50 -32.67 -15.43 -40.95
C VAL A 50 -33.58 -14.57 -40.04
N PRO A 51 -33.81 -14.95 -38.77
CA PRO A 51 -34.32 -14.03 -37.73
C PRO A 51 -33.17 -13.36 -36.96
N GLY A 52 -33.22 -12.03 -36.79
CA GLY A 52 -32.14 -11.23 -36.17
C GLY A 52 -32.17 -11.11 -34.63
N PRO A 53 -31.14 -10.46 -34.03
CA PRO A 53 -30.97 -10.33 -32.59
C PRO A 53 -31.89 -9.28 -31.94
N ARG A 54 -32.20 -9.46 -30.65
CA ARG A 54 -33.06 -8.56 -29.86
C ARG A 54 -32.27 -7.43 -29.20
N ARG A 55 -32.84 -6.22 -29.16
CA ARG A 55 -32.42 -5.10 -28.29
C ARG A 55 -33.42 -4.93 -27.11
N PRO A 56 -33.02 -4.28 -25.99
CA PRO A 56 -33.83 -4.18 -24.78
C PRO A 56 -34.85 -3.02 -24.82
N PRO A 57 -35.91 -3.07 -23.99
CA PRO A 57 -36.82 -1.95 -23.74
C PRO A 57 -36.37 -1.09 -22.54
N ASP A 58 -36.74 0.20 -22.57
CA ASP A 58 -36.62 1.18 -21.47
C ASP A 58 -38.05 1.70 -21.12
N PRO A 59 -38.30 2.34 -19.95
CA PRO A 59 -39.57 2.12 -19.25
C PRO A 59 -40.53 3.31 -19.19
N ARG A 60 -41.83 3.02 -18.96
CA ARG A 60 -42.78 3.73 -18.06
C ARG A 60 -44.22 3.19 -18.23
N ALA A 61 -45.08 3.55 -17.27
CA ALA A 61 -46.55 3.47 -17.29
C ALA A 61 -47.24 2.08 -17.41
N ALA A 62 -47.60 1.52 -16.26
CA ALA A 62 -48.96 1.00 -16.00
C ALA A 62 -49.21 0.92 -14.48
N ALA A 63 -50.42 1.26 -14.02
CA ALA A 63 -50.85 1.12 -12.63
C ALA A 63 -52.37 0.93 -12.54
N SER A 64 -52.85 0.27 -11.48
CA SER A 64 -54.27 0.05 -11.10
C SER A 64 -55.11 -0.89 -12.01
N ALA A 65 -56.18 -1.56 -11.55
CA ALA A 65 -56.54 -2.04 -10.19
C ALA A 65 -57.81 -2.94 -10.18
N SER A 66 -57.87 -3.91 -9.25
CA SER A 66 -59.10 -4.51 -8.67
C SER A 66 -58.68 -5.37 -7.45
N ARG A 67 -59.17 -5.25 -6.20
CA ARG A 67 -60.56 -5.38 -5.63
C ARG A 67 -61.19 -6.75 -5.99
N THR A 68 -61.79 -7.53 -5.09
CA THR A 68 -62.47 -7.28 -3.77
C THR A 68 -61.98 -8.27 -2.67
N GLY A 69 -62.42 -8.30 -1.39
CA GLY A 69 -63.55 -7.64 -0.69
C GLY A 69 -63.47 -7.66 0.87
N ARG A 70 -64.62 -7.44 1.54
CA ARG A 70 -64.86 -7.24 3.01
C ARG A 70 -66.33 -7.68 3.34
N PRO A 71 -66.95 -7.57 4.55
CA PRO A 71 -66.55 -6.97 5.85
C PRO A 71 -66.63 -8.03 7.03
N ARG A 72 -67.20 -7.93 8.26
CA ARG A 72 -67.95 -6.90 9.05
C ARG A 72 -68.10 -7.23 10.58
N ARG A 73 -67.48 -6.43 11.48
CA ARG A 73 -67.91 -6.17 12.90
C ARG A 73 -68.00 -7.37 13.90
N ASP A 74 -68.20 -7.23 15.22
CA ASP A 74 -68.55 -6.08 16.09
C ASP A 74 -67.94 -6.17 17.54
N ARG A 75 -68.16 -5.11 18.35
CA ARG A 75 -68.36 -4.95 19.84
C ARG A 75 -68.16 -6.13 20.85
N ASP A 76 -67.96 -5.94 22.18
CA ASP A 76 -67.93 -4.76 23.10
C ASP A 76 -67.31 -5.11 24.48
N ARG A 77 -66.88 -4.10 25.27
CA ARG A 77 -66.79 -4.06 26.78
C ARG A 77 -65.91 -5.09 27.55
N ALA A 78 -65.53 -4.91 28.84
CA ALA A 78 -65.24 -3.72 29.68
C ALA A 78 -64.61 -4.13 31.05
N GLN A 79 -64.18 -3.12 31.83
CA GLN A 79 -63.92 -3.08 33.29
C GLN A 79 -62.46 -3.04 33.82
N ALA A 80 -62.22 -2.01 34.62
CA ALA A 80 -61.24 -1.88 35.72
C ALA A 80 -62.07 -1.51 36.99
N PRO A 81 -61.56 -1.59 38.25
CA PRO A 81 -60.43 -0.81 38.79
C PRO A 81 -59.46 -1.68 39.66
N GLY A 82 -58.39 -1.18 40.33
CA GLY A 82 -57.84 0.18 40.49
C GLY A 82 -56.62 0.20 41.45
N ALA A 83 -56.49 1.26 42.27
CA ALA A 83 -55.50 1.44 43.37
C ALA A 83 -54.03 1.77 43.02
N ALA A 84 -53.84 3.03 42.61
CA ALA A 84 -52.63 3.86 42.56
C ALA A 84 -51.43 3.59 43.54
N ARG A 85 -50.22 3.88 43.04
CA ARG A 85 -49.28 4.82 43.71
C ARG A 85 -48.41 5.59 42.69
N ARG A 86 -47.87 6.76 43.08
CA ARG A 86 -47.10 7.69 42.23
C ARG A 86 -45.59 7.42 42.31
N LEU A 87 -44.83 7.84 41.28
CA LEU A 87 -43.75 8.86 41.39
C LEU A 87 -43.02 9.10 40.04
N GLY A 88 -42.54 10.34 39.82
CA GLY A 88 -41.49 10.67 38.84
C GLY A 88 -41.90 10.79 37.36
N ALA A 89 -41.89 12.02 36.81
CA ALA A 89 -41.97 12.28 35.37
C ALA A 89 -40.68 12.96 34.87
N PRO A 90 -40.13 12.58 33.69
CA PRO A 90 -38.98 13.26 33.10
C PRO A 90 -39.41 14.51 32.28
N PRO A 91 -38.65 15.62 32.32
CA PRO A 91 -38.89 16.78 31.44
C PRO A 91 -38.37 16.54 30.00
N PRO A 92 -38.90 17.25 28.99
CA PRO A 92 -38.71 16.91 27.58
C PRO A 92 -37.48 17.54 26.91
N GLU A 93 -37.19 17.04 25.70
CA GLU A 93 -36.19 17.59 24.76
C GLU A 93 -36.40 19.09 24.47
N LYS A 94 -35.29 19.78 24.17
CA LYS A 94 -35.30 21.10 23.53
C LYS A 94 -34.26 21.18 22.42
N SER A 95 -34.74 21.06 21.18
CA SER A 95 -33.98 21.48 20.01
C SER A 95 -33.57 22.94 20.14
N ARG A 96 -32.32 23.28 19.80
CA ARG A 96 -31.90 24.66 19.52
C ARG A 96 -31.05 24.68 18.25
N HIS A 97 -31.31 25.69 17.43
CA HIS A 97 -30.70 25.85 16.12
C HIS A 97 -29.20 26.08 16.20
N ILE A 98 -28.45 25.50 15.26
CA ILE A 98 -27.10 25.96 14.95
C ILE A 98 -27.24 27.08 13.91
N THR A 99 -27.09 28.33 14.33
CA THR A 99 -26.95 29.47 13.42
C THR A 99 -25.52 29.52 12.88
N SER A 100 -25.39 29.61 11.56
CA SER A 100 -24.09 29.65 10.86
C SER A 100 -23.58 31.08 10.69
N THR A 101 -22.35 31.34 11.15
CA THR A 101 -21.51 32.47 10.70
C THR A 101 -20.06 32.01 10.58
N PRO A 102 -19.28 32.52 9.60
CA PRO A 102 -17.95 32.02 9.28
C PRO A 102 -16.82 32.77 10.03
N GLY A 103 -15.66 32.13 10.11
CA GLY A 103 -14.41 32.72 10.64
C GLY A 103 -14.04 32.18 12.02
N GLY A 104 -12.99 31.36 12.09
CA GLY A 104 -12.55 30.73 13.33
C GLY A 104 -11.35 29.81 13.14
N THR A 105 -10.16 30.38 13.00
CA THR A 105 -8.90 29.63 12.95
C THR A 105 -8.57 29.02 14.32
N GLY A 106 -9.02 27.78 14.53
CA GLY A 106 -8.78 27.02 15.76
C GLY A 106 -7.31 26.65 15.95
N CYS A 107 -6.58 27.50 16.69
CA CYS A 107 -5.20 27.21 17.08
C CYS A 107 -5.15 26.02 18.06
N TYR A 108 -4.51 24.92 17.66
CA TYR A 108 -4.39 23.72 18.49
C TYR A 108 -3.37 23.94 19.61
N SER A 109 -3.85 24.16 20.83
CA SER A 109 -2.99 24.38 22.00
C SER A 109 -2.35 23.08 22.50
N GLU A 110 -1.06 22.91 22.20
CA GLU A 110 -0.26 21.81 22.73
C GLU A 110 -0.02 21.96 24.23
N ARG A 111 -0.73 21.16 25.04
CA ARG A 111 -0.21 20.63 26.33
C ARG A 111 -1.03 19.46 26.89
N ARG A 112 -0.79 18.26 26.35
CA ARG A 112 -0.92 17.00 27.11
C ARG A 112 0.31 16.15 26.86
N MET A 113 0.88 15.64 27.95
CA MET A 113 2.08 14.80 27.95
C MET A 113 1.88 13.54 27.09
N ALA A 114 2.98 12.98 26.59
CA ALA A 114 2.96 11.64 26.00
C ALA A 114 2.28 10.65 26.98
N PRO A 115 1.37 9.78 26.50
CA PRO A 115 0.61 8.90 27.37
C PRO A 115 1.57 7.95 28.10
N SER A 116 1.66 8.08 29.42
CA SER A 116 2.45 7.19 30.26
C SER A 116 1.92 5.76 30.11
N LEU A 117 2.79 4.85 29.68
CA LEU A 117 2.40 3.47 29.38
C LEU A 117 1.91 2.77 30.65
N SER A 118 0.61 2.50 30.73
CA SER A 118 0.09 1.61 31.77
C SER A 118 0.77 0.24 31.64
N ARG A 119 1.12 -0.39 32.77
CA ARG A 119 1.75 -1.73 32.77
C ARG A 119 0.95 -2.76 31.97
N ARG A 120 -0.38 -2.61 31.87
CA ARG A 120 -1.28 -3.46 31.07
C ARG A 120 -1.08 -3.32 29.55
N ALA A 121 -0.65 -2.16 29.04
CA ALA A 121 -0.32 -2.00 27.62
C ALA A 121 0.98 -2.73 27.27
N VAL A 122 2.03 -2.53 28.08
CA VAL A 122 3.31 -3.23 27.96
C VAL A 122 3.14 -4.75 28.10
N LEU A 123 2.34 -5.21 29.08
CA LEU A 123 2.04 -6.63 29.27
C LEU A 123 1.17 -7.24 28.16
N ARG A 124 0.36 -6.46 27.42
CA ARG A 124 -0.30 -6.95 26.20
C ARG A 124 0.67 -7.10 25.03
N GLY A 125 1.62 -6.17 24.87
CA GLY A 125 2.70 -6.27 23.89
C GLY A 125 3.66 -7.44 24.16
N LEU A 126 4.02 -7.68 25.44
CA LEU A 126 4.89 -8.79 25.85
C LEU A 126 4.15 -10.13 25.95
N GLY A 127 2.85 -10.13 26.27
CA GLY A 127 2.06 -11.36 26.47
C GLY A 127 1.97 -12.24 25.23
N ALA A 128 2.08 -11.65 24.03
CA ALA A 128 2.16 -12.38 22.76
C ALA A 128 3.51 -13.07 22.52
N SER A 129 4.54 -12.81 23.35
CA SER A 129 5.92 -13.26 23.13
C SER A 129 6.46 -14.25 24.17
N VAL A 130 5.89 -14.30 25.38
CA VAL A 130 6.43 -15.12 26.49
C VAL A 130 5.97 -16.59 26.43
N ALA A 131 4.82 -16.88 25.82
CA ALA A 131 4.20 -18.22 25.84
C ALA A 131 4.84 -19.28 24.92
N SER A 132 5.97 -18.98 24.26
CA SER A 132 6.50 -19.78 23.14
C SER A 132 7.92 -20.33 23.34
N LEU A 133 8.44 -20.31 24.57
CA LEU A 133 9.82 -20.71 24.92
C LEU A 133 10.17 -22.21 24.78
N ALA A 134 9.35 -23.00 24.08
CA ALA A 134 9.45 -24.46 23.99
C ALA A 134 9.90 -25.01 22.62
N PHE A 135 10.37 -24.16 21.69
CA PHE A 135 10.94 -24.58 20.40
C PHE A 135 12.22 -23.80 20.06
N PRO A 136 13.21 -24.43 19.39
CA PRO A 136 14.49 -23.79 19.08
C PRO A 136 14.31 -22.65 18.07
N LEU A 137 14.72 -21.44 18.48
CA LEU A 137 14.79 -20.26 17.61
C LEU A 137 15.90 -20.43 16.57
N ARG A 138 15.53 -20.77 15.34
CA ARG A 138 16.41 -20.56 14.19
C ARG A 138 16.47 -19.07 13.86
N LEU A 139 17.54 -18.43 14.29
CA LEU A 139 17.93 -17.06 13.90
C LEU A 139 18.62 -17.08 12.53
N ASP A 140 17.94 -17.68 11.54
CA ASP A 140 18.41 -17.75 10.15
C ASP A 140 18.25 -16.36 9.52
N ALA A 141 19.26 -15.50 9.71
CA ALA A 141 19.35 -14.21 9.03
C ALA A 141 19.59 -14.46 7.54
N VAL A 142 18.58 -14.20 6.70
CA VAL A 142 18.73 -14.29 5.25
C VAL A 142 19.78 -13.28 4.80
N THR A 143 20.83 -13.78 4.16
CA THR A 143 21.81 -12.98 3.44
C THR A 143 21.09 -12.17 2.38
N ALA A 144 21.29 -10.85 2.39
CA ALA A 144 20.71 -9.97 1.38
C ALA A 144 21.06 -10.48 -0.02
N SER A 145 20.06 -10.65 -0.88
CA SER A 145 20.27 -11.06 -2.27
C SER A 145 21.09 -10.02 -2.99
N ASP A 146 21.90 -10.42 -3.98
CA ASP A 146 22.79 -9.53 -4.73
C ASP A 146 22.12 -8.21 -5.11
N PRO A 147 22.79 -7.06 -4.87
CA PRO A 147 22.18 -5.75 -5.07
C PRO A 147 21.72 -5.59 -6.52
N PRO A 148 20.53 -5.00 -6.77
CA PRO A 148 20.05 -4.79 -8.13
C PRO A 148 21.07 -4.00 -8.95
N ALA A 149 21.43 -4.53 -10.12
CA ALA A 149 22.27 -3.82 -11.09
C ALA A 149 21.67 -2.45 -11.44
N VAL A 150 22.52 -1.46 -11.70
CA VAL A 150 22.06 -0.10 -12.07
C VAL A 150 21.42 -0.12 -13.46
N CYS A 151 20.25 0.49 -13.56
CA CYS A 151 19.60 0.76 -14.84
C CYS A 151 20.11 2.10 -15.37
N ALA A 152 21.08 2.08 -16.29
CA ALA A 152 21.68 3.30 -16.84
C ALA A 152 20.63 4.18 -17.54
N GLY A 153 20.70 5.50 -17.31
CA GLY A 153 19.73 6.48 -17.81
C GLY A 153 18.43 6.56 -17.01
N TYR A 154 18.09 5.57 -16.19
CA TYR A 154 16.91 5.62 -15.31
C TYR A 154 17.22 6.52 -14.10
N ARG A 155 16.78 7.77 -14.22
CA ARG A 155 17.00 8.88 -13.27
C ARG A 155 15.66 9.52 -12.88
N PRO A 156 14.80 8.80 -12.13
CA PRO A 156 13.45 9.25 -11.82
C PRO A 156 13.44 10.50 -10.92
N HIS A 157 12.38 11.30 -11.07
CA HIS A 157 12.15 12.53 -10.33
C HIS A 157 11.45 12.29 -8.98
N VAL A 158 11.78 13.08 -7.96
CA VAL A 158 11.03 13.17 -6.72
C VAL A 158 10.99 14.64 -6.31
N ALA A 159 9.80 15.21 -6.19
CA ALA A 159 9.63 16.54 -5.59
C ALA A 159 9.59 16.41 -4.06
N ALA A 160 10.20 17.36 -3.36
CA ALA A 160 10.27 17.42 -1.91
C ALA A 160 10.16 18.87 -1.41
N GLY A 161 9.59 19.04 -0.23
CA GLY A 161 9.38 20.35 0.40
C GLY A 161 9.37 20.25 1.91
N TRP A 162 9.99 21.24 2.56
CA TRP A 162 10.05 21.30 4.02
C TRP A 162 8.80 21.96 4.59
N VAL A 163 8.39 21.51 5.78
CA VAL A 163 7.21 22.02 6.49
C VAL A 163 7.64 22.54 7.86
N PRO A 164 7.78 23.87 8.04
CA PRO A 164 8.07 24.45 9.35
C PRO A 164 7.01 24.08 10.39
N ALA A 165 7.45 23.66 11.58
CA ALA A 165 6.51 23.38 12.67
C ALA A 165 5.81 24.66 13.15
N GLY A 166 4.50 24.60 13.34
CA GLY A 166 3.69 25.68 13.92
C GLY A 166 3.20 26.77 12.96
N GLU A 167 3.66 26.81 11.70
CA GLU A 167 3.23 27.83 10.73
C GLU A 167 1.85 27.51 10.11
N PRO A 168 0.83 28.40 10.25
CA PRO A 168 -0.52 28.13 9.73
C PRO A 168 -0.56 27.92 8.21
N GLY A 169 -1.08 26.76 7.80
CA GLY A 169 -1.25 26.39 6.39
C GLY A 169 0.04 26.06 5.63
N ALA A 170 1.22 26.09 6.28
CA ALA A 170 2.49 25.77 5.61
C ALA A 170 2.49 24.35 5.02
N PHE A 171 1.91 23.39 5.75
CA PHE A 171 1.71 22.02 5.27
C PHE A 171 0.89 21.94 3.97
N GLU A 172 -0.21 22.70 3.87
CA GLU A 172 -1.07 22.67 2.67
C GLU A 172 -0.39 23.36 1.47
N ARG A 173 0.34 24.45 1.72
CA ARG A 173 1.20 25.10 0.71
C ARG A 173 2.28 24.13 0.20
N ALA A 174 3.04 23.53 1.11
CA ALA A 174 4.11 22.59 0.77
C ALA A 174 3.57 21.36 0.02
N LEU A 175 2.49 20.73 0.49
CA LEU A 175 1.87 19.59 -0.20
C LEU A 175 1.39 19.97 -1.60
N ARG A 176 0.76 21.15 -1.77
CA ARG A 176 0.40 21.64 -3.10
C ARG A 176 1.63 21.79 -3.99
N SER A 177 2.64 22.55 -3.57
CA SER A 177 3.84 22.80 -4.39
C SER A 177 4.59 21.51 -4.74
N VAL A 178 4.72 20.58 -3.78
CA VAL A 178 5.37 19.27 -3.99
C VAL A 178 4.59 18.41 -4.99
N VAL A 179 3.27 18.39 -4.91
CA VAL A 179 2.45 17.62 -5.86
C VAL A 179 2.40 18.29 -7.24
N ASP A 180 2.22 19.61 -7.29
CA ASP A 180 2.18 20.39 -8.54
C ASP A 180 3.53 20.39 -9.28
N ALA A 181 4.66 20.14 -8.59
CA ALA A 181 5.97 19.88 -9.20
C ALA A 181 6.18 18.40 -9.60
N ALA A 182 5.65 17.44 -8.82
CA ALA A 182 5.76 16.01 -9.13
C ALA A 182 4.91 15.57 -10.33
N THR A 183 3.82 16.28 -10.65
CA THR A 183 2.98 15.96 -11.81
C THR A 183 2.22 17.17 -12.37
N ASP A 184 2.17 17.25 -13.69
CA ASP A 184 1.34 18.18 -14.46
C ASP A 184 -0.17 17.86 -14.38
N PHE A 185 -0.53 16.63 -13.98
CA PHE A 185 -1.85 16.02 -14.04
C PHE A 185 -2.37 15.73 -15.47
N ALA A 186 -1.50 15.62 -16.49
CA ALA A 186 -1.92 15.30 -17.86
C ALA A 186 -2.57 13.91 -18.02
N TRP A 187 -2.48 13.07 -16.99
CA TRP A 187 -3.16 11.78 -16.90
C TRP A 187 -4.63 11.87 -16.46
N LEU A 188 -5.11 12.99 -15.94
CA LEU A 188 -6.43 13.17 -15.34
C LEU A 188 -7.39 13.93 -16.26
N ALA A 189 -8.48 13.29 -16.69
CA ALA A 189 -9.54 13.94 -17.45
C ALA A 189 -10.67 14.49 -16.54
N PRO A 190 -11.39 15.55 -16.96
CA PRO A 190 -12.55 16.05 -16.21
C PRO A 190 -13.65 14.99 -16.07
N GLY A 191 -13.94 14.61 -14.83
CA GLY A 191 -14.94 13.58 -14.51
C GLY A 191 -14.38 12.26 -13.97
N ASP A 192 -13.08 12.00 -14.13
CA ASP A 192 -12.46 10.72 -13.75
C ASP A 192 -12.54 10.41 -12.25
N ARG A 193 -12.51 9.12 -11.91
CA ARG A 193 -12.57 8.60 -10.55
C ARG A 193 -11.18 8.24 -10.06
N VAL A 194 -10.68 9.03 -9.10
CA VAL A 194 -9.35 8.86 -8.50
C VAL A 194 -9.45 8.19 -7.14
N LEU A 195 -8.81 7.04 -6.96
CA LEU A 195 -8.74 6.35 -5.67
C LEU A 195 -7.45 6.71 -4.94
N VAL A 196 -7.57 7.51 -3.87
CA VAL A 196 -6.51 7.78 -2.89
C VAL A 196 -6.42 6.59 -1.93
N LYS A 197 -5.44 5.72 -2.16
CA LYS A 197 -5.15 4.55 -1.32
C LYS A 197 -4.42 5.01 -0.06
N VAL A 198 -4.97 4.71 1.12
CA VAL A 198 -4.39 5.09 2.42
C VAL A 198 -3.82 3.90 3.19
N ALA A 199 -3.18 4.17 4.35
CA ALA A 199 -2.48 3.23 5.21
C ALA A 199 -3.18 3.07 6.58
N SER A 200 -4.39 2.53 6.60
CA SER A 200 -5.28 2.49 7.77
C SER A 200 -5.23 1.15 8.52
N ASN A 201 -4.05 0.67 8.89
CA ASN A 201 -3.86 -0.62 9.59
C ASN A 201 -4.70 -0.77 10.87
N SER A 202 -4.90 0.32 11.62
CA SER A 202 -5.68 0.32 12.87
C SER A 202 -6.35 1.67 13.13
N GLY A 203 -7.00 1.79 14.29
CA GLY A 203 -7.55 3.04 14.82
C GLY A 203 -6.51 3.99 15.44
N SER A 204 -5.22 3.63 15.45
CA SER A 204 -4.15 4.54 15.88
C SER A 204 -3.99 5.71 14.90
N ARG A 205 -3.76 6.91 15.42
CA ARG A 205 -3.69 8.19 14.66
C ARG A 205 -2.32 8.41 14.01
N PHE A 206 -2.26 9.31 13.03
CA PHE A 206 -1.01 9.71 12.36
C PHE A 206 0.11 10.04 13.39
N PRO A 207 1.34 9.52 13.21
CA PRO A 207 1.85 8.78 12.04
C PRO A 207 1.76 7.25 12.13
N ALA A 208 0.82 6.68 12.91
CA ALA A 208 0.47 5.25 12.87
C ALA A 208 -0.40 4.86 11.65
N THR A 209 -0.98 5.86 11.00
CA THR A 209 -1.81 5.78 9.78
C THR A 209 -1.36 6.87 8.80
N SER A 210 -1.95 6.96 7.61
CA SER A 210 -1.79 8.13 6.72
C SER A 210 -2.23 9.43 7.41
N SER A 211 -1.68 10.57 7.02
CA SER A 211 -2.08 11.86 7.58
C SER A 211 -3.50 12.28 7.12
N PRO A 212 -4.45 12.55 8.04
CA PRO A 212 -5.75 13.10 7.67
C PRO A 212 -5.66 14.51 7.08
N ALA A 213 -4.63 15.29 7.43
CA ALA A 213 -4.39 16.61 6.84
C ALA A 213 -3.92 16.48 5.38
N ALA A 214 -2.98 15.56 5.12
CA ALA A 214 -2.53 15.24 3.77
C ALA A 214 -3.67 14.73 2.90
N LEU A 215 -4.51 13.83 3.44
CA LEU A 215 -5.67 13.30 2.75
C LEU A 215 -6.65 14.41 2.35
N PHE A 216 -6.96 15.32 3.27
CA PHE A 216 -7.88 16.43 2.99
C PHE A 216 -7.34 17.34 1.89
N ALA A 217 -6.09 17.79 2.01
CA ALA A 217 -5.45 18.67 1.03
C ALA A 217 -5.31 18.01 -0.35
N LEU A 218 -4.85 16.75 -0.40
CA LEU A 218 -4.69 15.99 -1.65
C LEU A 218 -6.03 15.72 -2.34
N ALA A 219 -7.07 15.36 -1.60
CA ALA A 219 -8.40 15.16 -2.18
C ALA A 219 -8.98 16.48 -2.73
N ARG A 220 -8.84 17.60 -2.00
CA ARG A 220 -9.25 18.93 -2.49
C ARG A 220 -8.45 19.37 -3.72
N LEU A 221 -7.14 19.06 -3.78
CA LEU A 221 -6.31 19.30 -4.95
C LEU A 221 -6.77 18.48 -6.17
N LEU A 222 -7.05 17.18 -6.00
CA LEU A 222 -7.56 16.32 -7.07
C LEU A 222 -8.90 16.83 -7.64
N TYR A 223 -9.84 17.24 -6.78
CA TYR A 223 -11.08 17.90 -7.23
C TYR A 223 -10.78 19.21 -7.99
N ALA A 224 -9.86 20.03 -7.51
CA ALA A 224 -9.45 21.28 -8.18
C ALA A 224 -8.69 21.06 -9.50
N ARG A 225 -8.13 19.86 -9.72
CA ARG A 225 -7.51 19.42 -10.98
C ARG A 225 -8.49 18.71 -11.94
N GLY A 226 -9.75 18.52 -11.55
CA GLY A 226 -10.82 18.04 -12.44
C GLY A 226 -11.38 16.64 -12.13
N ALA A 227 -10.89 15.94 -11.10
CA ALA A 227 -11.42 14.63 -10.72
C ALA A 227 -12.92 14.71 -10.39
N GLY A 228 -13.75 13.92 -11.08
CA GLY A 228 -15.20 13.90 -10.90
C GLY A 228 -15.62 13.24 -9.58
N THR A 229 -14.84 12.29 -9.09
CA THR A 229 -14.99 11.73 -7.74
C THR A 229 -13.65 11.26 -7.18
N VAL A 230 -13.36 11.62 -5.93
CA VAL A 230 -12.24 11.05 -5.18
C VAL A 230 -12.78 9.95 -4.26
N TRP A 231 -12.26 8.74 -4.41
CA TRP A 231 -12.45 7.62 -3.49
C TRP A 231 -11.29 7.56 -2.51
N VAL A 232 -11.53 7.17 -1.25
CA VAL A 232 -10.49 7.04 -0.22
C VAL A 232 -10.53 5.65 0.38
N GLY A 233 -9.68 4.75 -0.12
CA GLY A 233 -9.83 3.31 0.11
C GLY A 233 -8.75 2.68 0.98
N ASP A 234 -9.13 1.72 1.83
CA ASP A 234 -8.23 0.70 2.39
C ASP A 234 -9.00 -0.54 2.91
N GLN A 235 -8.28 -1.59 3.32
CA GLN A 235 -8.75 -2.60 4.27
C GLN A 235 -7.72 -2.76 5.39
N ALA A 236 -8.15 -2.55 6.63
CA ALA A 236 -7.29 -2.49 7.83
C ALA A 236 -6.55 -3.81 8.13
N GLY A 237 -5.65 -3.80 9.11
CA GLY A 237 -4.80 -4.93 9.47
C GLY A 237 -5.60 -6.18 9.84
N VAL A 238 -5.14 -7.34 9.39
CA VAL A 238 -5.91 -8.61 9.46
C VAL A 238 -6.17 -9.13 10.88
N HIS A 239 -5.40 -8.62 11.85
CA HIS A 239 -5.59 -8.84 13.29
C HIS A 239 -6.74 -8.01 13.90
N LEU A 240 -7.32 -7.06 13.15
CA LEU A 240 -8.47 -6.23 13.54
C LEU A 240 -9.65 -6.34 12.58
N VAL A 241 -9.41 -6.66 11.30
CA VAL A 241 -10.43 -6.95 10.29
C VAL A 241 -10.14 -8.30 9.66
N HIS A 242 -10.92 -9.31 10.01
CA HIS A 242 -10.85 -10.66 9.47
C HIS A 242 -12.11 -10.93 8.65
N HIS A 243 -11.96 -11.20 7.36
CA HIS A 243 -13.07 -11.22 6.39
C HIS A 243 -13.00 -12.45 5.48
N THR A 244 -13.64 -13.54 5.91
CA THR A 244 -13.84 -14.75 5.10
C THR A 244 -15.20 -14.69 4.40
N ARG A 245 -15.47 -15.65 3.49
CA ARG A 245 -16.78 -15.85 2.87
C ARG A 245 -17.92 -16.06 3.89
N ASN A 246 -17.61 -16.59 5.08
CA ASN A 246 -18.61 -16.99 6.07
C ASN A 246 -18.69 -16.04 7.27
N GLU A 247 -17.69 -15.17 7.48
CA GLU A 247 -17.58 -14.32 8.66
C GLU A 247 -16.81 -13.02 8.36
N ARG A 248 -17.32 -11.89 8.87
CA ARG A 248 -16.61 -10.62 8.91
C ARG A 248 -16.54 -10.09 10.35
N LYS A 249 -15.36 -10.17 10.95
CA LYS A 249 -15.02 -9.58 12.26
C LYS A 249 -14.34 -8.23 12.05
N GLY A 250 -14.70 -7.23 12.86
CA GLY A 250 -14.14 -5.87 12.80
C GLY A 250 -14.76 -4.99 11.70
N SER A 251 -14.16 -3.82 11.49
CA SER A 251 -14.54 -2.86 10.45
C SER A 251 -13.45 -1.81 10.21
N THR A 252 -12.96 -1.70 8.98
CA THR A 252 -12.06 -0.64 8.51
C THR A 252 -12.76 0.72 8.61
N ARG A 253 -14.06 0.82 8.30
CA ARG A 253 -14.87 2.04 8.52
C ARG A 253 -14.79 2.53 9.97
N ALA A 254 -14.89 1.63 10.94
CA ALA A 254 -14.77 1.99 12.36
C ALA A 254 -13.35 2.49 12.72
N LEU A 255 -12.31 1.82 12.21
CA LEU A 255 -10.91 2.18 12.45
C LEU A 255 -10.53 3.50 11.78
N MET A 256 -10.99 3.74 10.54
CA MET A 256 -10.83 5.02 9.83
C MET A 256 -11.56 6.18 10.53
N ARG A 257 -12.68 5.91 11.23
CA ARG A 257 -13.36 6.90 12.09
C ARG A 257 -12.61 7.18 13.39
N GLN A 258 -11.87 6.20 13.92
CA GLN A 258 -11.06 6.37 15.13
C GLN A 258 -9.75 7.13 14.85
N ASN A 259 -9.10 6.82 13.73
CA ASN A 259 -7.83 7.43 13.33
C ASN A 259 -7.99 8.79 12.63
N GLY A 260 -9.17 9.10 12.09
CA GLY A 260 -9.55 10.41 11.54
C GLY A 260 -9.64 10.46 10.01
N LEU A 261 -9.21 9.41 9.30
CA LEU A 261 -9.24 9.37 7.82
C LEU A 261 -10.66 9.43 7.24
N TRP A 262 -11.65 8.81 7.91
CA TRP A 262 -13.03 8.85 7.43
C TRP A 262 -13.58 10.28 7.43
N GLN A 263 -13.32 11.03 8.51
CA GLN A 263 -13.75 12.42 8.65
C GLN A 263 -13.03 13.33 7.66
N ALA A 264 -11.71 13.16 7.45
CA ALA A 264 -10.96 13.93 6.47
C ALA A 264 -11.43 13.69 5.03
N ALA A 265 -11.71 12.44 4.65
CA ALA A 265 -12.31 12.10 3.35
C ALA A 265 -13.66 12.82 3.15
N THR A 266 -14.61 12.63 4.09
CA THR A 266 -15.93 13.25 4.00
C THR A 266 -15.86 14.78 4.00
N ALA A 267 -14.97 15.39 4.81
CA ALA A 267 -14.78 16.84 4.83
C ALA A 267 -14.21 17.40 3.51
N ALA A 268 -13.37 16.62 2.81
CA ALA A 268 -12.88 16.96 1.47
C ALA A 268 -13.89 16.66 0.34
N GLY A 269 -15.12 16.24 0.67
CA GLY A 269 -16.15 15.82 -0.29
C GLY A 269 -15.88 14.44 -0.93
N ALA A 270 -14.84 13.74 -0.51
CA ALA A 270 -14.45 12.44 -1.04
C ALA A 270 -15.25 11.29 -0.40
N VAL A 271 -15.36 10.18 -1.11
CA VAL A 271 -16.10 8.98 -0.67
C VAL A 271 -15.13 7.98 -0.01
N PRO A 272 -15.15 7.83 1.33
CA PRO A 272 -14.35 6.80 1.99
C PRO A 272 -14.91 5.39 1.73
N LEU A 273 -14.01 4.46 1.39
CA LEU A 273 -14.30 3.06 1.08
C LEU A 273 -13.53 2.15 2.05
N ALA A 274 -14.26 1.27 2.73
CA ALA A 274 -13.72 0.15 3.48
C ALA A 274 -13.91 -1.11 2.62
N PHE A 275 -12.83 -1.71 2.09
CA PHE A 275 -12.98 -2.73 1.04
C PHE A 275 -13.68 -4.01 1.52
N GLU A 276 -13.71 -4.31 2.83
CA GLU A 276 -14.50 -5.43 3.37
C GLU A 276 -16.02 -5.20 3.34
N GLU A 277 -16.48 -3.96 3.14
CA GLU A 277 -17.89 -3.61 3.16
C GLU A 277 -18.62 -3.93 1.85
N ALA A 278 -17.88 -4.06 0.74
CA ALA A 278 -18.40 -4.52 -0.55
C ALA A 278 -18.63 -6.04 -0.63
N GLY A 279 -18.15 -6.81 0.35
CA GLY A 279 -18.32 -8.27 0.44
C GLY A 279 -17.17 -9.08 -0.16
N TYR A 280 -17.15 -10.39 0.11
CA TYR A 280 -16.00 -11.27 -0.16
C TYR A 280 -15.70 -11.49 -1.65
N ASP A 281 -16.74 -11.42 -2.50
CA ASP A 281 -16.63 -11.58 -3.95
C ASP A 281 -16.47 -10.23 -4.70
N ALA A 282 -16.42 -9.10 -3.97
CA ALA A 282 -15.99 -7.79 -4.48
C ALA A 282 -14.45 -7.65 -4.59
N TYR A 283 -13.79 -8.78 -4.85
CA TYR A 283 -12.37 -8.91 -5.09
C TYR A 283 -12.18 -9.59 -6.45
N LEU A 284 -11.14 -9.19 -7.20
CA LEU A 284 -10.70 -9.90 -8.41
C LEU A 284 -9.40 -10.65 -8.14
N ALA A 285 -9.18 -11.73 -8.88
CA ALA A 285 -7.97 -12.51 -8.88
C ALA A 285 -7.06 -12.03 -10.02
N GLU A 286 -5.82 -11.65 -9.73
CA GLU A 286 -4.80 -11.31 -10.74
C GLU A 286 -3.51 -12.09 -10.52
N ARG A 287 -2.73 -12.32 -11.57
CA ARG A 287 -1.41 -12.96 -11.50
C ARG A 287 -0.31 -11.92 -11.70
N VAL A 288 0.79 -12.03 -10.97
CA VAL A 288 1.93 -11.11 -11.07
C VAL A 288 2.58 -11.24 -12.47
N PRO A 289 2.72 -10.14 -13.24
CA PRO A 289 3.33 -10.19 -14.57
C PRO A 289 4.79 -10.64 -14.52
N GLY A 290 5.08 -11.74 -15.21
CA GLY A 290 6.37 -12.44 -15.20
C GLY A 290 6.44 -13.61 -14.20
N GLY A 291 5.36 -13.93 -13.50
CA GLY A 291 5.39 -14.82 -12.33
C GLY A 291 5.84 -14.07 -11.07
N GLY A 292 6.03 -14.80 -9.96
CA GLY A 292 6.40 -14.18 -8.70
C GLY A 292 6.57 -15.18 -7.57
N HIS A 293 6.48 -14.68 -6.34
CA HIS A 293 6.59 -15.47 -5.11
C HIS A 293 5.24 -15.99 -4.60
N TRP A 294 4.15 -15.48 -5.17
CA TRP A 294 2.79 -15.97 -4.98
C TRP A 294 2.61 -17.31 -5.70
N ARG A 295 1.96 -18.28 -5.04
CA ARG A 295 1.69 -19.61 -5.62
C ARG A 295 0.70 -19.55 -6.77
N ASP A 296 -0.40 -18.84 -6.54
CA ASP A 296 -1.55 -18.77 -7.42
C ASP A 296 -1.93 -17.30 -7.70
N GLU A 297 -3.20 -16.95 -7.57
CA GLU A 297 -3.75 -15.67 -7.92
C GLU A 297 -3.87 -14.78 -6.68
N VAL A 298 -3.45 -13.53 -6.82
CA VAL A 298 -3.50 -12.54 -5.76
C VAL A 298 -4.86 -11.87 -5.82
N TRP A 299 -5.64 -12.01 -4.75
CA TRP A 299 -6.99 -11.45 -4.67
C TRP A 299 -6.95 -10.03 -4.12
N ILE A 300 -7.35 -9.07 -4.94
CA ILE A 300 -7.33 -7.64 -4.64
C ILE A 300 -8.72 -7.00 -4.76
N ALA A 301 -8.98 -5.97 -3.96
CA ALA A 301 -10.28 -5.29 -3.93
C ALA A 301 -10.63 -4.69 -5.30
N ARG A 302 -11.87 -4.94 -5.77
CA ARG A 302 -12.32 -4.55 -7.13
C ARG A 302 -12.24 -3.04 -7.39
N ALA A 303 -12.30 -2.24 -6.34
CA ALA A 303 -12.08 -0.79 -6.36
C ALA A 303 -10.77 -0.36 -7.06
N ALA A 304 -9.71 -1.20 -7.08
CA ALA A 304 -8.48 -0.92 -7.82
C ALA A 304 -8.72 -0.92 -9.34
N ALA A 305 -9.39 -1.94 -9.86
CA ALA A 305 -9.72 -2.07 -11.29
C ALA A 305 -10.85 -1.13 -11.73
N GLU A 306 -11.78 -0.81 -10.80
CA GLU A 306 -12.90 0.10 -11.02
C GLU A 306 -12.50 1.56 -11.06
N ALA A 307 -11.43 1.97 -10.39
CA ALA A 307 -10.91 3.34 -10.47
C ALA A 307 -10.31 3.62 -11.87
N ASP A 308 -10.33 4.89 -12.27
CA ASP A 308 -9.68 5.34 -13.51
C ASP A 308 -8.19 5.64 -13.22
N HIS A 309 -7.91 6.18 -12.03
CA HIS A 309 -6.55 6.41 -11.52
C HIS A 309 -6.42 6.06 -10.04
N ILE A 310 -5.20 5.71 -9.63
CA ILE A 310 -4.81 5.44 -8.24
C ILE A 310 -3.72 6.43 -7.83
N VAL A 311 -3.89 7.01 -6.64
CA VAL A 311 -2.87 7.81 -5.96
C VAL A 311 -2.57 7.14 -4.62
N TYR A 312 -1.30 6.92 -4.31
CA TYR A 312 -0.88 6.35 -3.03
C TYR A 312 -0.58 7.47 -2.02
N LEU A 313 -1.17 7.36 -0.83
CA LEU A 313 -0.89 8.22 0.32
C LEU A 313 -0.40 7.38 1.51
N PRO A 314 0.86 6.90 1.51
CA PRO A 314 1.41 6.11 2.60
C PRO A 314 1.79 6.99 3.81
N ARG A 315 2.56 6.39 4.72
CA ARG A 315 3.15 6.97 5.93
C ARG A 315 4.67 6.72 5.88
N VAL A 316 5.45 7.38 6.73
CA VAL A 316 6.85 6.98 6.99
C VAL A 316 6.95 6.35 8.37
N SER A 317 7.39 5.09 8.43
CA SER A 317 7.48 4.35 9.69
C SER A 317 8.30 3.07 9.63
N HIS A 318 8.85 2.67 10.78
CA HIS A 318 9.37 1.32 11.04
C HIS A 318 8.21 0.33 11.28
N HIS A 319 8.40 -0.95 10.96
CA HIS A 319 7.42 -2.02 11.12
C HIS A 319 8.07 -3.37 11.45
N THR A 320 7.78 -3.92 12.63
CA THR A 320 8.40 -5.15 13.18
C THR A 320 8.54 -6.32 12.19
N LEU A 321 7.52 -6.62 11.37
CA LEU A 321 7.57 -7.73 10.38
C LEU A 321 8.10 -7.35 8.99
N ALA A 322 8.17 -6.06 8.65
CA ALA A 322 8.33 -5.60 7.27
C ALA A 322 9.54 -4.67 7.08
N PHE A 323 10.35 -4.51 8.13
CA PHE A 323 11.28 -3.40 8.38
C PHE A 323 10.63 -2.01 8.37
N ALA A 324 9.90 -1.64 7.32
CA ALA A 324 9.21 -0.36 7.19
C ALA A 324 7.75 -0.49 6.72
N THR A 325 6.96 0.58 6.91
CA THR A 325 5.72 0.81 6.15
C THR A 325 5.84 2.14 5.43
N LEU A 326 6.01 2.04 4.11
CA LEU A 326 6.16 3.12 3.13
C LEU A 326 5.20 2.85 1.95
N GLY A 327 5.55 3.24 0.72
CA GLY A 327 4.74 3.10 -0.49
C GLY A 327 4.58 1.66 -0.99
N LEU A 328 5.64 0.86 -1.10
CA LEU A 328 5.54 -0.53 -1.58
C LEU A 328 4.66 -1.37 -0.64
N LYS A 329 4.81 -1.17 0.67
CA LYS A 329 4.04 -1.87 1.70
C LYS A 329 2.55 -1.50 1.70
N LEU A 330 2.18 -0.36 1.11
CA LEU A 330 0.80 0.13 1.04
C LEU A 330 -0.12 -0.82 0.24
N GLY A 331 0.45 -1.55 -0.71
CA GLY A 331 -0.25 -2.53 -1.54
C GLY A 331 -0.94 -3.66 -0.75
N VAL A 332 -0.43 -4.02 0.43
CA VAL A 332 -1.05 -5.07 1.30
C VAL A 332 -2.50 -4.72 1.67
N GLY A 333 -2.84 -3.43 1.72
CA GLY A 333 -4.21 -2.98 1.98
C GLY A 333 -5.24 -3.45 0.95
N TRP A 334 -4.84 -3.70 -0.30
CA TRP A 334 -5.72 -4.22 -1.35
C TRP A 334 -6.11 -5.70 -1.15
N LEU A 335 -5.28 -6.48 -0.46
CA LEU A 335 -5.37 -7.94 -0.44
C LEU A 335 -6.61 -8.45 0.30
N ARG A 336 -7.25 -9.49 -0.23
CA ARG A 336 -8.23 -10.31 0.48
C ARG A 336 -7.55 -11.20 1.53
N GLU A 337 -8.36 -11.70 2.46
CA GLU A 337 -8.00 -12.58 3.59
C GLU A 337 -7.11 -13.78 3.21
N ASP A 338 -7.38 -14.45 2.10
CA ASP A 338 -6.66 -15.62 1.60
C ASP A 338 -5.26 -15.26 1.06
N SER A 339 -5.12 -14.17 0.31
CA SER A 339 -3.80 -13.64 -0.07
C SER A 339 -3.05 -13.04 1.13
N ARG A 340 -3.75 -12.55 2.17
CA ARG A 340 -3.11 -12.15 3.44
C ARG A 340 -2.60 -13.35 4.23
N LEU A 341 -3.35 -14.47 4.24
CA LEU A 341 -2.88 -15.73 4.80
C LEU A 341 -1.64 -16.23 4.04
N GLU A 342 -1.65 -16.27 2.70
CA GLU A 342 -0.46 -16.71 1.97
C GLU A 342 0.76 -15.78 2.22
N LEU A 343 0.56 -14.46 2.27
CA LEU A 343 1.62 -13.52 2.61
C LEU A 343 2.27 -13.85 3.97
N HIS A 344 1.45 -14.10 5.00
CA HIS A 344 1.93 -14.31 6.36
C HIS A 344 2.34 -15.75 6.69
N ARG A 345 1.74 -16.77 6.04
CA ARG A 345 2.12 -18.18 6.21
C ARG A 345 3.36 -18.51 5.41
N ASP A 346 3.39 -18.15 4.14
CA ASP A 346 4.46 -18.47 3.20
C ASP A 346 5.41 -17.27 3.10
N ALA A 347 5.99 -16.92 4.26
CA ALA A 347 6.65 -15.65 4.55
C ALA A 347 8.19 -15.65 4.35
N ASP A 348 8.74 -16.72 3.78
CA ASP A 348 10.11 -16.78 3.26
C ASP A 348 10.38 -15.78 2.12
N SER A 349 9.31 -15.23 1.56
CA SER A 349 9.26 -14.29 0.43
C SER A 349 8.33 -13.10 0.71
N PHE A 350 8.11 -12.77 1.98
CA PHE A 350 7.13 -11.78 2.46
C PHE A 350 7.34 -10.39 1.84
N ALA A 351 8.59 -9.94 1.73
CA ALA A 351 8.95 -8.61 1.26
C ALA A 351 8.71 -8.46 -0.25
N GLU A 352 9.17 -9.46 -1.00
CA GLU A 352 8.99 -9.60 -2.43
C GLU A 352 7.50 -9.70 -2.77
N LYS A 353 6.73 -10.49 -2.02
CA LYS A 353 5.27 -10.64 -2.18
C LYS A 353 4.55 -9.30 -2.06
N PHE A 354 4.82 -8.51 -1.01
CA PHE A 354 4.15 -7.22 -0.87
C PHE A 354 4.59 -6.18 -1.91
N ALA A 355 5.86 -6.19 -2.32
CA ALA A 355 6.33 -5.37 -3.44
C ALA A 355 5.59 -5.74 -4.75
N GLN A 356 5.41 -7.03 -5.01
CA GLN A 356 4.73 -7.57 -6.20
C GLN A 356 3.24 -7.22 -6.29
N VAL A 357 2.55 -6.90 -5.19
CA VAL A 357 1.13 -6.45 -5.26
C VAL A 357 1.00 -5.17 -6.11
N ASN A 358 2.01 -4.30 -6.09
CA ASN A 358 2.02 -3.07 -6.87
C ASN A 358 2.31 -3.29 -8.37
N ARG A 359 2.52 -4.55 -8.80
CA ARG A 359 2.68 -4.97 -10.22
C ARG A 359 1.44 -5.65 -10.80
N LEU A 360 0.40 -5.89 -10.00
CA LEU A 360 -0.86 -6.45 -10.50
C LEU A 360 -1.51 -5.42 -11.45
N PRO A 361 -1.95 -5.79 -12.67
CA PRO A 361 -2.44 -4.85 -13.68
C PRO A 361 -3.47 -3.83 -13.19
N ALA A 362 -4.44 -4.25 -12.35
CA ALA A 362 -5.42 -3.34 -11.76
C ALA A 362 -4.80 -2.22 -10.90
N ILE A 363 -3.57 -2.37 -10.41
CA ILE A 363 -2.83 -1.37 -9.64
C ILE A 363 -1.77 -0.69 -10.50
N ALA A 364 -0.93 -1.45 -11.20
CA ALA A 364 0.21 -0.96 -11.97
C ALA A 364 -0.23 -0.02 -13.11
N ASP A 365 -1.26 -0.40 -13.86
CA ASP A 365 -1.72 0.36 -15.03
C ASP A 365 -2.44 1.66 -14.63
N ARG A 366 -2.78 1.82 -13.33
CA ARG A 366 -3.58 2.93 -12.78
C ARG A 366 -2.87 3.80 -11.77
N LEU A 367 -1.76 3.36 -11.17
CA LEU A 367 -0.97 4.20 -10.27
C LEU A 367 -0.39 5.39 -11.06
N ARG A 368 -0.58 6.60 -10.53
CA ARG A 368 -0.11 7.85 -11.17
C ARG A 368 0.84 8.66 -10.29
N LEU A 369 0.65 8.59 -8.98
CA LEU A 369 1.32 9.46 -8.03
C LEU A 369 1.41 8.78 -6.66
N VAL A 370 2.53 8.99 -5.97
CA VAL A 370 2.72 8.67 -4.55
C VAL A 370 3.02 9.99 -3.84
N VAL A 371 2.32 10.28 -2.75
CA VAL A 371 2.45 11.51 -1.96
C VAL A 371 2.56 11.14 -0.48
N THR A 372 3.52 11.68 0.26
CA THR A 372 3.68 11.37 1.69
C THR A 372 3.85 12.60 2.54
N ASP A 373 3.00 12.72 3.56
CA ASP A 373 3.27 13.52 4.77
C ASP A 373 4.18 12.71 5.69
N ALA A 374 5.39 13.22 5.87
CA ALA A 374 6.40 12.69 6.76
C ALA A 374 6.82 13.70 7.83
N THR A 375 5.94 14.65 8.17
CA THR A 375 6.15 15.65 9.24
C THR A 375 6.25 15.03 10.63
N ALA A 376 5.64 13.85 10.82
CA ALA A 376 5.88 12.97 11.95
C ALA A 376 6.24 11.57 11.44
N VAL A 377 7.23 10.92 12.06
CA VAL A 377 7.72 9.60 11.65
C VAL A 377 7.66 8.66 12.86
N GLN A 378 7.06 7.48 12.68
CA GLN A 378 7.08 6.45 13.73
C GLN A 378 8.34 5.59 13.59
N THR A 379 9.37 5.90 14.38
CA THR A 379 10.73 5.46 14.10
C THR A 379 11.12 4.10 14.68
N THR A 380 10.35 3.54 15.63
CA THR A 380 10.64 2.20 16.23
C THR A 380 9.42 1.28 16.30
N PHE A 381 9.67 -0.02 16.51
CA PHE A 381 8.65 -1.08 16.70
C PHE A 381 7.65 -1.16 15.52
N GLY A 382 6.44 -0.64 15.66
CA GLY A 382 5.42 -0.57 14.59
C GLY A 382 4.77 -1.91 14.20
N PRO A 383 3.60 -1.86 13.53
CA PRO A 383 2.99 -0.68 12.90
C PRO A 383 2.30 0.33 13.82
N ASP A 384 1.70 -0.08 14.93
CA ASP A 384 0.73 0.76 15.68
C ASP A 384 1.28 1.45 16.94
N PHE A 385 2.46 1.03 17.41
CA PHE A 385 3.13 1.55 18.62
C PHE A 385 4.62 1.77 18.34
N GLY A 386 5.24 2.72 19.02
CA GLY A 386 6.66 3.04 18.86
C GLY A 386 6.99 4.46 19.31
N TYR A 387 8.26 4.87 19.19
CA TYR A 387 8.59 6.28 19.26
C TYR A 387 8.04 7.03 18.03
N VAL A 388 7.69 8.30 18.22
CA VAL A 388 7.28 9.20 17.13
C VAL A 388 8.18 10.44 17.13
N ALA A 389 9.11 10.49 16.18
CA ALA A 389 9.92 11.65 15.91
C ALA A 389 9.09 12.74 15.20
N ARG A 390 9.34 14.00 15.55
CA ARG A 390 8.83 15.20 14.87
C ARG A 390 10.00 16.17 14.71
N PRO A 391 10.70 16.14 13.56
CA PRO A 391 11.77 17.10 13.26
C PRO A 391 11.23 18.55 13.23
N ALA A 392 12.09 19.52 13.52
CA ALA A 392 11.71 20.94 13.61
C ALA A 392 11.15 21.52 12.29
N ALA A 393 11.65 21.00 11.16
CA ALA A 393 10.99 21.10 9.87
C ALA A 393 10.68 19.67 9.39
N GLY A 394 9.40 19.38 9.17
CA GLY A 394 8.93 18.12 8.61
C GLY A 394 9.14 18.04 7.11
N LEU A 395 8.90 16.87 6.52
CA LEU A 395 9.06 16.64 5.08
C LEU A 395 7.72 16.27 4.43
N VAL A 396 7.44 16.84 3.26
CA VAL A 396 6.48 16.29 2.29
C VAL A 396 7.24 15.92 1.03
N LEU A 397 6.92 14.76 0.44
CA LEU A 397 7.49 14.31 -0.83
C LEU A 397 6.41 13.75 -1.76
N ALA A 398 6.63 13.85 -3.07
CA ALA A 398 5.81 13.21 -4.09
C ALA A 398 6.62 12.76 -5.31
N SER A 399 6.15 11.72 -5.99
CA SER A 399 6.70 11.26 -7.28
C SER A 399 5.67 10.44 -8.04
N THR A 400 5.76 10.46 -9.37
CA THR A 400 5.07 9.51 -10.27
C THR A 400 5.71 8.11 -10.25
N ASP A 401 6.94 7.98 -9.76
CA ASP A 401 7.68 6.71 -9.63
C ASP A 401 7.68 6.22 -8.18
N LEU A 402 7.01 5.07 -7.96
CA LEU A 402 6.88 4.42 -6.65
C LEU A 402 8.24 3.96 -6.07
N VAL A 403 9.18 3.55 -6.92
CA VAL A 403 10.52 3.11 -6.49
C VAL A 403 11.35 4.32 -6.05
N ALA A 404 11.34 5.41 -6.82
CA ALA A 404 12.01 6.66 -6.50
C ALA A 404 11.49 7.29 -5.19
N HIS A 405 10.16 7.32 -5.03
CA HIS A 405 9.51 7.73 -3.79
C HIS A 405 9.98 6.88 -2.60
N GLU A 406 10.02 5.55 -2.76
CA GLU A 406 10.43 4.63 -1.69
C GLU A 406 11.87 4.88 -1.23
N PHE A 407 12.80 5.17 -2.16
CA PHE A 407 14.17 5.53 -1.80
C PHE A 407 14.22 6.75 -0.87
N VAL A 408 13.53 7.84 -1.20
CA VAL A 408 13.56 9.07 -0.40
C VAL A 408 12.82 8.87 0.94
N ALA A 409 11.68 8.20 0.94
CA ALA A 409 10.93 7.88 2.16
C ALA A 409 11.73 6.96 3.11
N HIS A 410 12.46 5.98 2.58
CA HIS A 410 13.35 5.10 3.35
C HIS A 410 14.55 5.87 3.91
N ARG A 411 15.16 6.79 3.13
CA ARG A 411 16.26 7.63 3.64
C ARG A 411 15.77 8.57 4.74
N TRP A 412 14.57 9.14 4.62
CA TRP A 412 13.97 9.96 5.68
C TRP A 412 13.69 9.16 6.96
N LEU A 413 13.22 7.90 6.84
CA LEU A 413 13.10 6.99 7.98
C LEU A 413 14.46 6.73 8.65
N ALA A 414 15.51 6.49 7.87
CA ALA A 414 16.86 6.25 8.39
C ALA A 414 17.43 7.50 9.12
N TRP A 415 17.30 8.68 8.52
CA TRP A 415 17.75 9.94 9.11
C TRP A 415 17.00 10.28 10.40
N THR A 416 15.66 10.19 10.42
CA THR A 416 14.86 10.46 11.63
C THR A 416 15.04 9.42 12.74
N ARG A 417 15.48 8.20 12.41
CA ARG A 417 15.92 7.19 13.38
C ARG A 417 17.27 7.55 14.01
N ALA A 418 18.24 8.03 13.22
CA ALA A 418 19.53 8.45 13.73
C ALA A 418 19.39 9.73 14.59
N GLU A 419 19.03 10.84 13.97
CA GLU A 419 19.15 12.18 14.56
C GLU A 419 18.03 12.52 15.56
N ALA A 420 16.82 11.98 15.35
CA ALA A 420 15.62 12.36 16.09
C ALA A 420 15.05 11.25 16.99
N THR A 421 15.77 10.13 17.17
CA THR A 421 15.31 8.99 18.00
C THR A 421 16.40 8.38 18.87
N HIS A 422 17.65 8.26 18.37
CA HIS A 422 18.73 7.63 19.12
C HIS A 422 19.02 8.39 20.43
N GLY A 423 19.08 7.68 21.56
CA GLY A 423 19.22 8.28 22.90
C GLY A 423 17.98 9.04 23.43
N ALA A 424 17.10 9.54 22.56
CA ALA A 424 15.93 10.34 22.93
C ALA A 424 14.76 9.54 23.53
N SER A 425 14.78 8.19 23.47
CA SER A 425 13.74 7.37 24.09
C SER A 425 14.18 5.95 24.43
N ALA A 426 13.68 5.42 25.56
CA ALA A 426 13.78 3.99 25.90
C ALA A 426 13.09 3.08 24.86
N HIS A 427 12.20 3.60 24.02
CA HIS A 427 11.66 2.87 22.86
C HIS A 427 12.71 2.49 21.81
N TRP A 428 13.93 3.04 21.87
CA TRP A 428 15.07 2.58 21.08
C TRP A 428 15.51 1.17 21.47
N LEU A 429 15.30 0.74 22.73
CA LEU A 429 15.57 -0.64 23.15
C LEU A 429 14.66 -1.66 22.44
N LEU A 430 13.50 -1.22 21.92
CA LEU A 430 12.60 -2.03 21.12
C LEU A 430 13.03 -2.13 19.65
N ASP A 431 14.08 -1.44 19.23
CA ASP A 431 14.54 -1.49 17.84
C ASP A 431 15.05 -2.88 17.45
N GLY A 432 15.65 -3.61 18.40
CA GLY A 432 16.06 -4.99 18.18
C GLY A 432 14.92 -5.97 17.87
N VAL A 433 13.65 -5.62 18.12
CA VAL A 433 12.52 -6.56 18.08
C VAL A 433 12.16 -7.01 16.66
N TYR A 434 12.51 -6.27 15.60
CA TYR A 434 12.34 -6.78 14.22
C TYR A 434 13.17 -8.06 13.96
N ARG A 435 14.25 -8.30 14.72
CA ARG A 435 15.02 -9.56 14.64
C ARG A 435 14.25 -10.78 15.17
N GLN A 436 13.07 -10.58 15.76
CA GLN A 436 12.12 -11.64 16.12
C GLN A 436 10.91 -11.71 15.17
N ALA A 437 10.99 -11.12 13.96
CA ALA A 437 9.90 -11.09 12.98
C ALA A 437 9.28 -12.47 12.72
N SER A 438 10.09 -13.54 12.58
CA SER A 438 9.59 -14.92 12.42
C SER A 438 8.66 -15.38 13.56
N LEU A 439 9.03 -15.11 14.81
CA LEU A 439 8.20 -15.45 15.98
C LEU A 439 6.94 -14.59 16.04
N ALA A 440 7.08 -13.27 15.88
CA ALA A 440 5.94 -12.35 15.90
C ALA A 440 4.93 -12.65 14.77
N ASN A 441 5.42 -13.04 13.59
CA ASN A 441 4.60 -13.48 12.47
C ASN A 441 3.89 -14.82 12.76
N ARG A 442 4.57 -15.79 13.40
CA ARG A 442 3.92 -17.04 13.85
C ARG A 442 2.81 -16.79 14.87
N CYS A 443 3.02 -15.90 15.85
CA CYS A 443 1.99 -15.52 16.81
C CYS A 443 0.80 -14.83 16.14
N LEU A 444 1.05 -13.95 15.15
CA LEU A 444 0.00 -13.35 14.32
C LEU A 444 -0.80 -14.41 13.55
N VAL A 445 -0.13 -15.33 12.86
CA VAL A 445 -0.79 -16.40 12.09
C VAL A 445 -1.65 -17.28 13.00
N GLN A 446 -1.11 -17.68 14.17
CA GLN A 446 -1.83 -18.48 15.17
C GLN A 446 -3.07 -17.76 15.73
N MET A 447 -2.98 -16.45 15.93
CA MET A 447 -4.09 -15.63 16.46
C MET A 447 -5.22 -15.42 15.45
N VAL A 448 -4.90 -15.29 14.15
CA VAL A 448 -5.87 -14.93 13.10
C VAL A 448 -6.43 -16.16 12.38
N TRP A 449 -5.58 -17.10 11.95
CA TRP A 449 -5.99 -18.28 11.18
C TRP A 449 -5.82 -19.61 11.95
N GLY A 450 -5.37 -19.54 13.21
CA GLY A 450 -5.31 -20.69 14.11
C GLY A 450 -4.02 -21.52 14.01
N PRO A 451 -3.89 -22.56 14.87
CA PRO A 451 -2.65 -23.31 15.03
C PRO A 451 -2.27 -24.17 13.81
N ARG A 452 -3.22 -24.50 12.92
CA ARG A 452 -2.95 -25.30 11.71
C ARG A 452 -2.07 -24.52 10.72
N GLU A 453 -2.47 -23.30 10.36
CA GLU A 453 -1.66 -22.44 9.49
C GLU A 453 -0.33 -22.03 10.14
N ALA A 454 -0.32 -21.83 11.47
CA ALA A 454 0.89 -21.50 12.23
C ALA A 454 1.89 -22.67 12.30
N ALA A 455 1.44 -23.92 12.18
CA ALA A 455 2.31 -25.08 12.03
C ALA A 455 2.97 -25.12 10.64
N CYS A 456 2.24 -24.71 9.60
CA CYS A 456 2.67 -24.67 8.20
C CYS A 456 3.51 -23.43 7.82
N ILE A 457 3.82 -22.54 8.76
CA ILE A 457 4.50 -21.28 8.50
C ILE A 457 5.96 -21.45 8.03
N ARG A 458 6.35 -20.72 6.98
CA ARG A 458 7.74 -20.55 6.57
C ARG A 458 8.39 -19.40 7.34
N ALA A 459 9.68 -19.51 7.63
CA ALA A 459 10.38 -18.53 8.46
C ALA A 459 10.41 -17.14 7.78
N LEU A 460 9.98 -16.11 8.51
CA LEU A 460 10.10 -14.71 8.06
C LEU A 460 11.47 -14.17 8.49
N ALA A 461 12.31 -13.86 7.51
CA ALA A 461 13.62 -13.27 7.73
C ALA A 461 13.54 -11.84 8.27
N ALA A 462 14.49 -11.48 9.12
CA ALA A 462 14.73 -10.11 9.55
C ALA A 462 15.89 -9.51 8.72
N PRO A 463 15.63 -8.58 7.78
CA PRO A 463 16.69 -8.04 6.92
C PRO A 463 17.63 -7.13 7.70
N HIS A 464 18.93 -7.16 7.36
CA HIS A 464 19.94 -6.27 7.93
C HIS A 464 20.06 -4.98 7.11
N VAL A 465 19.11 -4.06 7.30
CA VAL A 465 18.99 -2.86 6.47
C VAL A 465 19.87 -1.72 6.97
N ARG A 466 20.82 -1.27 6.15
CA ARG A 466 21.69 -0.10 6.43
C ARG A 466 21.43 1.02 5.40
N GLY A 467 21.23 0.65 4.14
CA GLY A 467 20.77 1.54 3.08
C GLY A 467 19.55 0.98 2.33
N PRO A 468 18.88 1.78 1.48
CA PRO A 468 17.61 1.36 0.86
C PRO A 468 17.68 0.16 -0.09
N LEU A 469 18.88 -0.24 -0.56
CA LEU A 469 19.08 -1.47 -1.34
C LEU A 469 19.36 -2.72 -0.49
N ASP A 470 19.55 -2.56 0.83
CA ASP A 470 19.54 -3.70 1.77
C ASP A 470 18.08 -4.11 2.12
N ASP A 471 17.09 -3.25 1.84
CA ASP A 471 15.67 -3.59 2.01
C ASP A 471 15.23 -4.56 0.89
N PRO A 472 14.77 -5.78 1.23
CA PRO A 472 14.44 -6.80 0.24
C PRO A 472 13.25 -6.43 -0.66
N ALA A 473 12.27 -5.65 -0.18
CA ALA A 473 11.12 -5.23 -0.98
C ALA A 473 11.53 -4.19 -2.03
N LEU A 474 12.33 -3.20 -1.65
CA LEU A 474 12.83 -2.17 -2.56
C LEU A 474 13.89 -2.74 -3.53
N ALA A 475 14.78 -3.61 -3.05
CA ALA A 475 15.71 -4.35 -3.91
C ALA A 475 14.98 -5.24 -4.92
N HIS A 476 13.91 -5.93 -4.50
CA HIS A 476 13.06 -6.72 -5.41
C HIS A 476 12.33 -5.83 -6.43
N ALA A 477 11.71 -4.74 -5.99
CA ALA A 477 11.03 -3.77 -6.86
C ALA A 477 11.97 -3.20 -7.94
N CYS A 478 13.23 -2.92 -7.58
CA CYS A 478 14.27 -2.55 -8.53
C CYS A 478 14.56 -3.69 -9.53
N ARG A 479 14.85 -4.91 -9.06
CA ARG A 479 15.14 -6.07 -9.92
C ARG A 479 14.04 -6.30 -10.97
N VAL A 480 12.76 -6.30 -10.57
CA VAL A 480 11.63 -6.56 -11.49
C VAL A 480 11.27 -5.38 -12.41
N ARG A 481 11.76 -4.17 -12.14
CA ARG A 481 11.67 -2.99 -13.01
C ARG A 481 12.91 -2.82 -13.91
N GLY A 482 13.86 -3.75 -13.87
CA GLY A 482 15.06 -3.75 -14.71
C GLY A 482 16.31 -3.09 -14.11
N GLY A 483 16.34 -2.83 -12.80
CA GLY A 483 17.54 -2.39 -12.07
C GLY A 483 17.28 -1.31 -11.02
N ALA A 484 18.31 -0.85 -10.32
CA ALA A 484 18.26 0.33 -9.45
C ALA A 484 18.25 1.64 -10.28
N PRO A 485 17.78 2.78 -9.72
CA PRO A 485 18.10 4.10 -10.24
C PRO A 485 19.61 4.31 -10.38
N GLU A 486 20.02 5.01 -11.44
CA GLU A 486 21.40 5.51 -11.59
C GLU A 486 21.64 6.72 -10.68
N ALA A 487 20.64 7.58 -10.59
CA ALA A 487 20.55 8.69 -9.66
C ALA A 487 19.06 8.99 -9.37
N LEU A 488 18.78 9.83 -8.39
CA LEU A 488 17.44 10.38 -8.15
C LEU A 488 17.48 11.88 -8.48
N ALA A 489 16.56 12.35 -9.31
CA ALA A 489 16.37 13.78 -9.56
C ALA A 489 15.48 14.36 -8.45
N LEU A 490 16.10 14.59 -7.28
CA LEU A 490 15.44 15.18 -6.11
C LEU A 490 15.33 16.70 -6.28
N GLU A 491 14.10 17.18 -6.46
CA GLU A 491 13.77 18.61 -6.57
C GLU A 491 13.29 19.14 -5.22
N TRP A 492 13.83 20.29 -4.80
CA TRP A 492 13.33 21.05 -3.65
C TRP A 492 12.46 22.20 -4.15
N VAL A 493 11.15 22.14 -3.87
CA VAL A 493 10.16 23.09 -4.44
C VAL A 493 10.19 24.49 -3.83
N ASP A 494 10.96 24.69 -2.77
CA ASP A 494 11.22 25.99 -2.16
C ASP A 494 12.66 26.09 -1.63
N ARG A 495 12.97 27.22 -0.98
CA ARG A 495 14.25 27.45 -0.29
C ARG A 495 14.10 27.40 1.24
N THR A 496 13.05 26.76 1.74
CA THR A 496 12.84 26.62 3.19
C THR A 496 13.97 25.73 3.75
N PRO A 497 14.69 26.16 4.80
CA PRO A 497 15.76 25.34 5.35
C PRO A 497 15.18 24.12 6.08
N GLY A 498 15.56 22.93 5.63
CA GLY A 498 15.34 21.69 6.37
C GLY A 498 16.22 21.56 7.61
N PRO A 499 16.09 20.45 8.36
CA PRO A 499 17.01 20.13 9.45
C PRO A 499 18.45 19.99 8.94
N VAL A 500 19.43 20.35 9.78
CA VAL A 500 20.86 20.34 9.44
C VAL A 500 21.27 18.95 8.93
N GLY A 501 21.99 18.90 7.79
CA GLY A 501 22.44 17.68 7.13
C GLY A 501 21.35 16.83 6.47
N ALA A 502 20.06 17.09 6.71
CA ALA A 502 18.98 16.24 6.20
C ALA A 502 18.85 16.29 4.67
N GLY A 503 18.97 17.47 4.06
CA GLY A 503 18.91 17.63 2.60
C GLY A 503 20.05 16.88 1.88
N GLU A 504 21.28 17.01 2.38
CA GLU A 504 22.46 16.28 1.90
C GLU A 504 22.30 14.77 2.10
N PHE A 505 21.82 14.34 3.26
CA PHE A 505 21.56 12.93 3.53
C PHE A 505 20.50 12.37 2.59
N LEU A 506 19.45 13.10 2.25
CA LEU A 506 18.43 12.65 1.30
C LEU A 506 18.96 12.57 -0.14
N ALA A 507 19.77 13.56 -0.56
CA ALA A 507 20.39 13.60 -1.89
C ALA A 507 21.49 12.55 -2.10
N GLY A 508 22.17 12.09 -1.03
CA GLY A 508 23.33 11.19 -1.05
C GLY A 508 23.06 9.73 -1.47
N TYR A 509 22.29 9.49 -2.53
CA TYR A 509 21.98 8.16 -3.05
C TYR A 509 23.10 7.56 -3.92
N ALA A 510 23.64 8.34 -4.87
CA ALA A 510 24.52 7.84 -5.92
C ALA A 510 25.86 7.24 -5.44
N SER A 511 26.31 7.55 -4.22
CA SER A 511 27.54 7.02 -3.62
C SER A 511 27.40 5.60 -3.05
N ALA A 512 26.18 5.08 -2.89
CA ALA A 512 25.94 3.79 -2.23
C ALA A 512 26.08 2.57 -3.17
N VAL A 513 25.87 2.76 -4.48
CA VAL A 513 26.01 1.67 -5.46
C VAL A 513 27.44 1.64 -5.97
N ARG A 514 28.28 0.79 -5.36
CA ARG A 514 29.65 0.55 -5.87
C ARG A 514 29.58 0.12 -7.35
N PRO A 515 30.32 0.76 -8.26
CA PRO A 515 30.51 0.21 -9.59
C PRO A 515 31.24 -1.13 -9.46
N VAL A 516 30.60 -2.21 -9.92
CA VAL A 516 31.26 -3.51 -10.07
C VAL A 516 32.19 -3.39 -11.27
N PHE A 517 33.44 -2.99 -11.01
CA PHE A 517 34.50 -3.04 -12.01
C PHE A 517 34.66 -4.49 -12.47
N MET A 518 34.46 -4.72 -13.77
CA MET A 518 34.86 -5.96 -14.42
C MET A 518 36.39 -5.98 -14.52
N GLY A 519 36.97 -7.13 -14.16
CA GLY A 519 38.37 -7.49 -14.42
C GLY A 519 38.42 -8.76 -15.25
#